data_AF-A0A2G6TJ32-F1
#
_entry.id   AF-A0A2G6TJ32-F1
#
_cell.length_a   1.000
_cell.length_b   1.000
_cell.length_c   1.000
_cell.angle_alpha   90.00
_cell.angle_beta   90.00
_cell.angle_gamma   90.00
#
_symmetry.space_group_name_H-M   'P 1'
#
loop_
_entity.id
_entity.type
_entity.pdbx_description
1 polymer ?
#
loop_
_entity_poly.entity_id
_entity_poly.type
_entity_poly.pdbx_seq_one_letter_code
_entity_poly.pdbx_strand_id
1 'polypeptide(L)'
;MNSFPIISIEELQNCFDRVCNIYVSDKRKILEATERAMFGQISPYRINADTFENQITVIRNKIRRTADRSGQNLLIKIIEELYDYLLANGVIGVSQDNFLDNAFFNLSTDNKIRYRSNAEWEWEWRISVQEYDLEIKIGLRNKNYHINEIVPDHVLQYIQQSIIAFNNNRNAASLALISVALEGTLRDALHHLGYTYTYGAPTQDVYDISDINIFPDPNGFRVSFPNAMPNNYSTYLTNPTDPTHHTCRIKRFQKGADFFLEIRSVSNIIDFWSSDNVVTPAIMNISGLGAAINIARNHANFLTDLDLPSDSDNVIQIVRNNLIHLSNNALLENVSTSSGTITLGDFIKDKNKVSDTILSITEAINSIYIRLSTNTL
;
A
#
# COMPACT_ATOMS: atom_id res chain seq x y z
N MET A 1 -10.73 7.19 13.13
CA MET A 1 -9.62 8.12 12.79
C MET A 1 -8.35 7.51 13.35
N ASN A 2 -7.96 6.36 12.80
CA ASN A 2 -6.81 5.62 13.33
C ASN A 2 -5.51 6.07 12.66
N SER A 3 -5.58 6.53 11.40
CA SER A 3 -4.47 7.11 10.63
C SER A 3 -3.79 8.33 11.26
N PHE A 4 -4.49 9.11 12.10
CA PHE A 4 -3.83 10.23 12.78
C PHE A 4 -2.91 9.71 13.89
N PRO A 5 -1.64 10.14 13.96
CA PRO A 5 -0.80 9.87 15.10
C PRO A 5 -1.37 10.54 16.35
N ILE A 6 -0.86 10.12 17.51
CA ILE A 6 -1.26 10.69 18.80
C ILE A 6 -0.70 12.11 18.90
N ILE A 7 -1.59 13.09 19.06
CA ILE A 7 -1.25 14.51 19.20
C ILE A 7 -1.21 14.87 20.68
N SER A 8 -0.19 15.64 21.11
CA SER A 8 -0.08 16.07 22.50
C SER A 8 -1.23 17.00 22.89
N ILE A 9 -1.63 16.97 24.16
CA ILE A 9 -2.69 17.86 24.68
C ILE A 9 -2.33 19.32 24.45
N GLU A 10 -1.07 19.68 24.69
CA GLU A 10 -0.56 21.03 24.48
C GLU A 10 -0.77 21.49 23.03
N GLU A 11 -0.42 20.65 22.05
CA GLU A 11 -0.58 21.01 20.65
C GLU A 11 -2.05 21.07 20.21
N LEU A 12 -2.91 20.18 20.74
CA LEU A 12 -4.35 20.28 20.50
C LEU A 12 -4.90 21.62 21.01
N GLN A 13 -4.45 22.08 22.19
CA GLN A 13 -4.86 23.38 22.72
C GLN A 13 -4.30 24.53 21.90
N ASN A 14 -3.01 24.49 21.53
CA ASN A 14 -2.38 25.51 20.72
C ASN A 14 -3.08 25.66 19.36
N CYS A 15 -3.40 24.55 18.70
CA CYS A 15 -4.16 24.55 17.45
C CYS A 15 -5.56 25.15 17.63
N PHE A 16 -6.29 24.73 18.67
CA PHE A 16 -7.62 25.27 18.95
C PHE A 16 -7.57 26.79 19.23
N ASP A 17 -6.58 27.26 19.99
CA ASP A 17 -6.42 28.67 20.30
C ASP A 17 -6.03 29.48 19.05
N ARG A 18 -5.15 28.96 18.17
CA ARG A 18 -4.86 29.56 16.85
C ARG A 18 -6.14 29.73 16.02
N VAL A 19 -6.95 28.68 15.91
CA VAL A 19 -8.23 28.73 15.18
C VAL A 19 -9.18 29.73 15.85
N CYS A 20 -9.32 29.73 17.17
CA CYS A 20 -10.17 30.71 17.88
C CYS A 20 -9.75 32.16 17.63
N ASN A 21 -8.44 32.42 17.57
CA ASN A 21 -7.90 33.77 17.34
C ASN A 21 -8.22 34.32 15.95
N ILE A 22 -8.37 33.45 14.95
CA ILE A 22 -8.81 33.86 13.61
C ILE A 22 -10.28 34.25 13.61
N TYR A 23 -11.11 33.54 14.38
CA TYR A 23 -12.55 33.75 14.46
C TYR A 23 -12.97 34.76 15.56
N VAL A 24 -12.08 35.68 15.97
CA VAL A 24 -12.38 36.66 17.04
C VAL A 24 -13.58 37.53 16.71
N SER A 25 -13.76 37.89 15.43
CA SER A 25 -14.89 38.68 14.95
C SER A 25 -16.20 37.91 14.84
N ASP A 26 -16.16 36.57 14.81
CA ASP A 26 -17.35 35.71 14.71
C ASP A 26 -17.18 34.40 15.49
N LYS A 27 -17.05 34.53 16.82
CA LYS A 27 -16.92 33.39 17.76
C LYS A 27 -18.11 32.45 17.71
N ARG A 28 -19.27 32.91 17.24
CA ARG A 28 -20.47 32.10 17.08
C ARG A 28 -20.24 30.94 16.10
N LYS A 29 -19.43 31.13 15.05
CA LYS A 29 -19.09 30.06 14.10
C LYS A 29 -18.35 28.90 14.73
N ILE A 30 -17.48 29.16 15.72
CA ILE A 30 -16.80 28.10 16.50
C ILE A 30 -17.82 27.23 17.22
N LEU A 31 -18.85 27.85 17.80
CA LEU A 31 -19.91 27.14 18.51
C LEU A 31 -20.79 26.33 17.53
N GLU A 32 -21.23 26.95 16.44
CA GLU A 32 -22.04 26.29 15.41
C GLU A 32 -21.29 25.10 14.76
N ALA A 33 -19.99 25.22 14.55
CA ALA A 33 -19.16 24.14 14.02
C ALA A 33 -18.99 23.00 15.03
N THR A 34 -18.84 23.35 16.31
CA THR A 34 -18.72 22.35 17.37
C THR A 34 -20.04 21.60 17.61
N GLU A 35 -21.20 22.27 17.54
CA GLU A 35 -22.49 21.58 17.59
C GLU A 35 -22.64 20.56 16.44
N ARG A 36 -22.21 20.92 15.22
CA ARG A 36 -22.21 19.98 14.07
C ARG A 36 -21.21 18.84 14.24
N ALA A 37 -19.98 19.13 14.67
CA ALA A 37 -18.94 18.14 14.94
C ALA A 37 -19.36 17.12 16.01
N MET A 38 -20.25 17.53 16.92
CA MET A 38 -20.83 16.73 17.99
C MET A 38 -22.21 16.13 17.66
N PHE A 39 -22.66 16.17 16.40
CA PHE A 39 -23.96 15.62 16.02
C PHE A 39 -24.15 14.17 16.53
N GLY A 40 -25.28 13.92 17.18
CA GLY A 40 -25.59 12.64 17.83
C GLY A 40 -25.02 12.46 19.24
N GLN A 41 -24.37 13.48 19.81
CA GLN A 41 -23.88 13.49 21.20
C GLN A 41 -24.60 14.56 22.04
N ILE A 42 -24.52 14.43 23.36
CA ILE A 42 -25.03 15.46 24.27
C ILE A 42 -24.18 16.72 24.13
N SER A 43 -24.80 17.79 23.61
CA SER A 43 -24.14 19.09 23.48
C SER A 43 -23.76 19.63 24.87
N PRO A 44 -22.51 20.10 25.07
CA PRO A 44 -22.07 20.59 26.36
C PRO A 44 -22.53 22.02 26.67
N TYR A 45 -23.14 22.71 25.72
CA TYR A 45 -23.69 24.05 25.89
C TYR A 45 -24.89 24.26 24.97
N ARG A 46 -25.55 25.41 25.12
CA ARG A 46 -26.55 25.92 24.19
C ARG A 46 -26.11 27.30 23.72
N ILE A 47 -26.08 27.53 22.41
CA ILE A 47 -25.69 28.83 21.85
C ILE A 47 -26.59 29.93 22.44
N ASN A 48 -26.00 31.05 22.85
CA ASN A 48 -26.63 32.20 23.54
C ASN A 48 -27.08 31.97 24.99
N ALA A 49 -26.87 30.80 25.59
CA ALA A 49 -27.22 30.55 26.99
C ALA A 49 -26.20 31.10 28.00
N ASP A 50 -24.99 31.45 27.54
CA ASP A 50 -23.88 32.00 28.35
C ASP A 50 -22.96 32.84 27.44
N THR A 51 -21.93 33.47 28.02
CA THR A 51 -20.89 34.21 27.30
C THR A 51 -20.09 33.29 26.36
N PHE A 52 -19.68 33.83 25.21
CA PHE A 52 -18.84 33.09 24.26
C PHE A 52 -17.56 32.55 24.90
N GLU A 53 -16.92 33.30 25.80
CA GLU A 53 -15.68 32.89 26.48
C GLU A 53 -15.86 31.65 27.35
N ASN A 54 -16.95 31.60 28.13
CA ASN A 54 -17.27 30.43 28.95
C ASN A 54 -17.53 29.20 28.07
N GLN A 55 -18.30 29.37 26.99
CA GLN A 55 -18.64 28.28 26.07
C GLN A 55 -17.40 27.75 25.32
N ILE A 56 -16.53 28.64 24.84
CA ILE A 56 -15.23 28.27 24.25
C ILE A 56 -14.35 27.54 25.26
N THR A 57 -14.36 27.96 26.53
CA THR A 57 -13.61 27.27 27.60
C THR A 57 -14.13 25.86 27.85
N VAL A 58 -15.45 25.64 27.78
CA VAL A 58 -16.06 24.31 27.86
C VAL A 58 -15.58 23.42 26.70
N ILE A 59 -15.51 23.96 25.49
CA ILE A 59 -14.98 23.24 24.31
C ILE A 59 -13.50 22.91 24.51
N ARG A 60 -12.69 23.88 24.94
CA ARG A 60 -11.26 23.69 25.26
C ARG A 60 -11.06 22.56 26.26
N ASN A 61 -11.86 22.49 27.31
CA ASN A 61 -11.80 21.42 28.30
C ASN A 61 -12.16 20.02 27.74
N LYS A 62 -13.02 19.95 26.72
CA LYS A 62 -13.29 18.69 26.02
C LYS A 62 -12.14 18.27 25.12
N ILE A 63 -11.51 19.20 24.41
CA ILE A 63 -10.37 18.94 23.54
C ILE A 63 -9.19 18.35 24.33
N ARG A 64 -9.05 18.71 25.61
CA ARG A 64 -8.03 18.14 26.51
C ARG A 64 -8.23 16.66 26.87
N ARG A 65 -9.38 16.06 26.54
CA ARG A 65 -9.68 14.66 26.89
C ARG A 65 -8.92 13.72 25.94
N THR A 66 -8.03 12.92 26.50
CA THR A 66 -7.18 11.98 25.76
C THR A 66 -7.76 10.58 25.64
N ALA A 67 -8.69 10.20 26.53
CA ALA A 67 -9.38 8.92 26.46
C ALA A 67 -9.99 8.72 25.06
N ASP A 68 -9.67 7.58 24.45
CA ASP A 68 -10.16 7.16 23.13
C ASP A 68 -9.92 8.17 21.99
N ARG A 69 -8.88 9.02 22.11
CA ARG A 69 -8.60 10.13 21.18
C ARG A 69 -9.79 11.09 21.00
N SER A 70 -10.70 11.15 21.98
CA SER A 70 -11.96 11.89 21.87
C SER A 70 -11.79 13.39 21.63
N GLY A 71 -10.85 14.03 22.33
CA GLY A 71 -10.54 15.45 22.15
C GLY A 71 -9.90 15.77 20.80
N GLN A 72 -8.96 14.94 20.35
CA GLN A 72 -8.34 15.04 19.02
C GLN A 72 -9.38 14.89 17.90
N ASN A 73 -10.21 13.86 17.98
CA ASN A 73 -11.28 13.60 17.01
C ASN A 73 -12.29 14.74 16.96
N LEU A 74 -12.61 15.34 18.10
CA LEU A 74 -13.50 16.49 18.17
C LEU A 74 -12.88 17.71 17.48
N LEU A 75 -11.62 18.04 17.77
CA LEU A 75 -10.96 19.19 17.17
C LEU A 75 -10.81 19.06 15.65
N ILE A 76 -10.41 17.89 15.15
CA ILE A 76 -10.33 17.60 13.72
C ILE A 76 -11.67 17.88 13.03
N LYS A 77 -12.78 17.38 13.60
CA LYS A 77 -14.13 17.63 13.07
C LYS A 77 -14.55 19.09 13.16
N ILE A 78 -14.20 19.80 14.24
CA ILE A 78 -14.48 21.24 14.37
C ILE A 78 -13.80 22.01 13.22
N ILE A 79 -12.54 21.70 12.93
CA ILE A 79 -11.78 22.35 11.84
C ILE A 79 -12.42 22.04 10.48
N GLU A 80 -12.80 20.78 10.23
CA GLU A 80 -13.53 20.39 9.00
C GLU A 80 -14.84 21.19 8.85
N GLU A 81 -15.67 21.27 9.89
CA GLU A 81 -16.95 22.02 9.84
C GLU A 81 -16.75 23.54 9.70
N LEU A 82 -15.71 24.10 10.33
CA LEU A 82 -15.37 25.52 10.18
C LEU A 82 -14.96 25.84 8.74
N TYR A 83 -14.20 24.96 8.10
CA TYR A 83 -13.81 25.12 6.71
C TYR A 83 -15.03 25.04 5.76
N ASP A 84 -15.94 24.10 6.00
CA ASP A 84 -17.18 24.00 5.23
C ASP A 84 -18.03 25.28 5.35
N TYR A 85 -18.12 25.88 6.54
CA TYR A 85 -18.80 27.17 6.70
C TYR A 85 -18.13 28.30 5.94
N LEU A 86 -16.80 28.34 5.98
CA LEU A 86 -16.00 29.35 5.28
C LEU A 86 -16.22 29.27 3.76
N LEU A 87 -16.24 28.08 3.20
CA LEU A 87 -16.49 27.87 1.77
C LEU A 87 -17.95 28.18 1.37
N ALA A 88 -18.92 27.82 2.20
CA ALA A 88 -20.33 27.96 1.84
C ALA A 88 -20.86 29.40 1.94
N ASN A 89 -20.49 30.14 3.00
CA ASN A 89 -21.10 31.44 3.31
C ASN A 89 -20.09 32.57 3.52
N GLY A 90 -18.79 32.26 3.54
CA GLY A 90 -17.78 33.16 4.05
C GLY A 90 -17.92 33.40 5.56
N VAL A 91 -16.85 33.92 6.18
CA VAL A 91 -16.85 34.32 7.59
C VAL A 91 -16.18 35.68 7.73
N ILE A 92 -16.79 36.57 8.51
CA ILE A 92 -16.29 37.93 8.69
C ILE A 92 -14.91 37.90 9.33
N GLY A 93 -13.93 38.50 8.65
CA GLY A 93 -12.56 38.63 9.14
C GLY A 93 -11.68 37.39 8.95
N VAL A 94 -12.17 36.34 8.29
CA VAL A 94 -11.43 35.09 8.06
C VAL A 94 -11.27 34.87 6.55
N SER A 95 -10.03 34.86 6.06
CA SER A 95 -9.72 34.40 4.70
C SER A 95 -9.39 32.90 4.70
N GLN A 96 -9.54 32.27 3.53
CA GLN A 96 -9.18 30.87 3.32
C GLN A 96 -7.70 30.60 3.63
N ASP A 97 -6.79 31.43 3.12
CA ASP A 97 -5.35 31.26 3.34
C ASP A 97 -5.00 31.38 4.82
N ASN A 98 -5.54 32.39 5.51
CA ASN A 98 -5.31 32.56 6.95
C ASN A 98 -5.85 31.37 7.76
N PHE A 99 -6.99 30.81 7.38
CA PHE A 99 -7.52 29.60 8.03
C PHE A 99 -6.58 28.41 7.85
N LEU A 100 -6.16 28.12 6.61
CA LEU A 100 -5.31 26.98 6.29
C LEU A 100 -3.90 27.11 6.91
N ASP A 101 -3.36 28.33 6.99
CA ASP A 101 -2.06 28.61 7.62
C ASP A 101 -2.06 28.34 9.13
N ASN A 102 -3.23 28.30 9.78
CA ASN A 102 -3.37 28.05 11.21
C ASN A 102 -3.95 26.67 11.55
N ALA A 103 -4.55 25.98 10.57
CA ALA A 103 -5.17 24.66 10.71
C ALA A 103 -4.11 23.54 10.60
N PHE A 104 -3.21 23.49 11.58
CA PHE A 104 -2.15 22.46 11.65
C PHE A 104 -1.85 22.03 13.09
N PHE A 105 -1.17 20.90 13.23
CA PHE A 105 -0.61 20.36 14.46
C PHE A 105 0.89 20.12 14.30
N ASN A 106 1.73 20.75 15.13
CA ASN A 106 3.16 20.45 15.18
C ASN A 106 3.41 19.19 16.02
N LEU A 107 3.96 18.14 15.42
CA LEU A 107 4.31 16.91 16.13
C LEU A 107 5.77 16.91 16.59
N SER A 108 6.67 17.45 15.76
CA SER A 108 8.06 17.74 16.12
C SER A 108 8.60 18.88 15.24
N THR A 109 9.90 19.17 15.32
CA THR A 109 10.55 20.20 14.49
C THR A 109 10.41 19.96 13.00
N ASP A 110 10.43 18.68 12.60
CA ASP A 110 10.49 18.25 11.19
C ASP A 110 9.22 17.51 10.76
N ASN A 111 8.14 17.69 11.52
CA ASN A 111 6.93 16.91 11.36
C ASN A 111 5.71 17.72 11.83
N LYS A 112 4.73 17.87 10.93
CA LYS A 112 3.42 18.45 11.26
C LYS A 112 2.30 17.76 10.49
N ILE A 113 1.08 17.90 11.00
CA ILE A 113 -0.15 17.56 10.29
C ILE A 113 -0.82 18.87 9.88
N ARG A 114 -1.27 19.00 8.64
CA ARG A 114 -1.88 20.24 8.16
C ARG A 114 -3.16 19.94 7.38
N TYR A 115 -4.13 20.84 7.52
CA TYR A 115 -5.34 20.83 6.71
C TYR A 115 -5.16 21.65 5.42
N ARG A 116 -5.62 21.12 4.30
CA ARG A 116 -5.41 21.68 2.96
C ARG A 116 -6.72 22.09 2.28
N SER A 117 -6.58 22.86 1.19
CA SER A 117 -7.68 23.47 0.45
C SER A 117 -8.62 22.47 -0.24
N ASN A 118 -8.18 21.24 -0.46
CA ASN A 118 -9.00 20.13 -0.97
C ASN A 118 -9.80 19.41 0.13
N ALA A 119 -9.95 20.04 1.31
CA ALA A 119 -10.59 19.48 2.51
C ALA A 119 -9.89 18.20 3.03
N GLU A 120 -8.58 18.11 2.82
CA GLU A 120 -7.75 16.97 3.20
C GLU A 120 -6.80 17.32 4.35
N TRP A 121 -6.63 16.36 5.25
CA TRP A 121 -5.55 16.35 6.23
C TRP A 121 -4.35 15.64 5.65
N GLU A 122 -3.20 16.30 5.66
CA GLU A 122 -1.92 15.75 5.24
C GLU A 122 -0.97 15.63 6.43
N TRP A 123 -0.16 14.57 6.42
CA TRP A 123 1.02 14.44 7.27
C TRP A 123 2.24 14.89 6.46
N GLU A 124 2.93 15.93 6.95
CA GLU A 124 4.10 16.52 6.33
C GLU A 124 5.35 16.23 7.15
N TRP A 125 6.38 15.70 6.51
CA TRP A 125 7.72 15.54 7.10
C TRP A 125 8.75 16.34 6.32
N ARG A 126 9.71 16.91 7.03
CA ARG A 126 10.92 17.49 6.45
C ARG A 126 12.05 16.47 6.48
N ILE A 127 12.69 16.25 5.34
CA ILE A 127 13.90 15.43 5.23
C ILE A 127 15.07 16.31 4.83
N SER A 128 16.23 16.06 5.46
CA SER A 128 17.44 16.83 5.19
C SER A 128 18.38 16.08 4.25
N VAL A 129 18.50 16.60 3.03
CA VAL A 129 19.29 16.03 1.94
C VAL A 129 20.51 16.92 1.71
N GLN A 130 21.59 16.62 2.44
CA GLN A 130 22.86 17.32 2.33
C GLN A 130 22.73 18.85 2.51
N GLU A 131 22.62 19.60 1.42
CA GLU A 131 22.61 21.06 1.38
C GLU A 131 21.20 21.67 1.30
N TYR A 132 20.16 20.86 1.13
CA TYR A 132 18.78 21.32 1.04
C TYR A 132 17.82 20.40 1.80
N ASP A 133 16.61 20.90 2.04
CA ASP A 133 15.56 20.12 2.68
C ASP A 133 14.41 19.88 1.70
N LEU A 134 13.80 18.70 1.78
CA LEU A 134 12.61 18.34 1.04
C LEU A 134 11.44 18.10 1.99
N GLU A 135 10.23 18.33 1.49
CA GLU A 135 8.99 18.01 2.19
C GLU A 135 8.37 16.76 1.57
N ILE A 136 8.05 15.76 2.41
CA ILE A 136 7.26 14.59 2.06
C ILE A 136 5.85 14.79 2.61
N LYS A 137 4.82 14.56 1.79
CA LYS A 137 3.41 14.79 2.13
C LYS A 137 2.58 13.55 1.84
N ILE A 138 1.77 13.12 2.80
CA ILE A 138 0.86 11.97 2.69
C ILE A 138 -0.53 12.36 3.17
N GLY A 139 -1.57 11.97 2.43
CA GLY A 139 -2.96 12.11 2.85
C GLY A 139 -3.31 11.21 4.03
N LEU A 140 -3.93 11.78 5.06
CA LEU A 140 -4.45 11.07 6.22
C LEU A 140 -5.96 10.82 6.10
N ARG A 141 -6.67 11.86 5.67
CA ARG A 141 -8.13 11.88 5.69
C ARG A 141 -8.69 12.97 4.79
N ASN A 142 -9.74 12.63 4.06
CA ASN A 142 -10.61 13.59 3.41
C ASN A 142 -12.06 13.26 3.80
N LYS A 143 -12.80 14.24 4.32
CA LYS A 143 -14.21 14.06 4.74
C LYS A 143 -15.14 13.72 3.57
N ASN A 144 -14.74 14.06 2.35
CA ASN A 144 -15.56 13.89 1.15
C ASN A 144 -15.37 12.53 0.47
N TYR A 145 -14.40 11.71 0.91
CA TYR A 145 -14.14 10.39 0.30
C TYR A 145 -15.05 9.30 0.90
N HIS A 146 -15.28 8.22 0.14
CA HIS A 146 -16.09 7.10 0.59
C HIS A 146 -15.50 6.43 1.83
N ILE A 147 -14.18 6.22 1.78
CA ILE A 147 -13.38 5.86 2.93
C ILE A 147 -12.69 7.14 3.38
N ASN A 148 -13.12 7.69 4.51
CA ASN A 148 -12.58 8.95 4.99
C ASN A 148 -11.09 8.87 5.41
N GLU A 149 -10.51 7.67 5.49
CA GLU A 149 -9.09 7.44 5.77
C GLU A 149 -8.40 7.18 4.42
N ILE A 150 -7.35 7.94 4.11
CA ILE A 150 -6.63 7.80 2.84
C ILE A 150 -5.58 6.71 3.00
N VAL A 151 -4.48 7.01 3.69
CA VAL A 151 -3.43 6.02 3.97
C VAL A 151 -3.65 5.38 5.35
N PRO A 152 -3.68 4.03 5.46
CA PRO A 152 -3.85 3.32 6.72
C PRO A 152 -2.70 3.56 7.72
N ASP A 153 -3.02 3.55 9.02
CA ASP A 153 -2.05 3.73 10.13
C ASP A 153 -0.81 2.83 10.03
N HIS A 154 -0.98 1.56 9.72
CA HIS A 154 0.16 0.62 9.65
C HIS A 154 1.16 0.98 8.53
N VAL A 155 0.69 1.53 7.40
CA VAL A 155 1.55 2.02 6.31
C VAL A 155 2.23 3.33 6.73
N LEU A 156 1.47 4.24 7.35
CA LEU A 156 2.01 5.50 7.89
C LEU A 156 3.14 5.28 8.88
N GLN A 157 3.03 4.27 9.74
CA GLN A 157 4.09 3.90 10.68
C GLN A 157 5.39 3.51 9.95
N TYR A 158 5.32 2.71 8.89
CA TYR A 158 6.52 2.36 8.10
C TYR A 158 7.13 3.58 7.40
N ILE A 159 6.30 4.46 6.83
CA ILE A 159 6.76 5.72 6.21
C ILE A 159 7.48 6.59 7.25
N GLN A 160 6.85 6.83 8.41
CA GLN A 160 7.44 7.63 9.48
C GLN A 160 8.78 7.05 9.96
N GLN A 161 8.85 5.73 10.20
CA GLN A 161 10.10 5.10 10.64
C GLN A 161 11.18 5.16 9.56
N SER A 162 10.80 5.05 8.29
CA SER A 162 11.72 5.21 7.17
C SER A 162 12.33 6.61 7.13
N ILE A 163 11.50 7.66 7.29
CA ILE A 163 11.92 9.06 7.29
C ILE A 163 12.84 9.35 8.48
N ILE A 164 12.49 8.86 9.68
CA ILE A 164 13.35 8.98 10.87
C ILE A 164 14.70 8.30 10.63
N ALA A 165 14.71 7.09 10.05
CA ALA A 165 15.94 6.38 9.73
C ALA A 165 16.81 7.18 8.73
N PHE A 166 16.20 7.77 7.69
CA PHE A 166 16.90 8.61 6.73
C PHE A 166 17.56 9.84 7.37
N ASN A 167 16.80 10.59 8.16
CA ASN A 167 17.30 11.78 8.87
C ASN A 167 18.45 11.45 9.83
N ASN A 168 18.51 10.21 10.34
CA ASN A 168 19.60 9.70 11.18
C ASN A 168 20.75 9.03 10.40
N ASN A 169 20.84 9.24 9.08
CA ASN A 169 21.85 8.65 8.19
C ASN A 169 21.84 7.11 8.14
N ARG A 170 20.68 6.49 8.40
CA ARG A 170 20.47 5.04 8.31
C ARG A 170 19.75 4.68 7.01
N ASN A 171 20.36 5.03 5.89
CA ASN A 171 19.77 4.93 4.55
C ASN A 171 19.32 3.51 4.18
N ALA A 172 20.08 2.47 4.55
CA ALA A 172 19.68 1.08 4.34
C ALA A 172 18.37 0.76 5.07
N ALA A 173 18.28 1.07 6.37
CA ALA A 173 17.06 0.83 7.14
C ALA A 173 15.86 1.63 6.58
N SER A 174 16.11 2.87 6.15
CA SER A 174 15.11 3.71 5.51
C SER A 174 14.53 3.07 4.24
N LEU A 175 15.38 2.62 3.32
CA LEU A 175 14.96 1.95 2.08
C LEU A 175 14.22 0.63 2.34
N ALA A 176 14.64 -0.13 3.35
CA ALA A 176 13.95 -1.35 3.75
C ALA A 176 12.54 -1.05 4.27
N LEU A 177 12.37 -0.03 5.10
CA LEU A 177 11.07 0.34 5.68
C LEU A 177 10.11 0.91 4.63
N ILE A 178 10.59 1.77 3.73
CA ILE A 178 9.74 2.35 2.68
C ILE A 178 9.32 1.31 1.64
N SER A 179 10.17 0.32 1.33
CA SER A 179 9.79 -0.79 0.45
C SER A 179 8.73 -1.70 1.07
N VAL A 180 8.71 -1.86 2.40
CA VAL A 180 7.62 -2.55 3.13
C VAL A 180 6.31 -1.77 3.04
N ALA A 181 6.36 -0.44 3.16
CA ALA A 181 5.18 0.41 3.00
C ALA A 181 4.60 0.30 1.58
N LEU A 182 5.46 0.31 0.55
CA LEU A 182 5.04 0.09 -0.83
C LEU A 182 4.43 -1.30 -1.02
N GLU A 183 5.09 -2.34 -0.50
CA GLU A 183 4.60 -3.72 -0.58
C GLU A 183 3.18 -3.80 -0.02
N GLY A 184 2.95 -3.34 1.21
CA GLY A 184 1.63 -3.32 1.85
C GLY A 184 0.58 -2.57 1.01
N THR A 185 0.95 -1.42 0.46
CA THR A 185 0.05 -0.62 -0.40
C THR A 185 -0.35 -1.36 -1.68
N LEU A 186 0.62 -1.97 -2.37
CA LEU A 186 0.32 -2.80 -3.54
C LEU A 186 -0.54 -4.01 -3.16
N ARG A 187 -0.38 -4.54 -1.94
CA ARG A 187 -1.24 -5.64 -1.45
C ARG A 187 -2.68 -5.25 -1.27
N ASP A 188 -2.93 -4.11 -0.65
CA ASP A 188 -4.28 -3.63 -0.44
C ASP A 188 -4.96 -3.33 -1.78
N ALA A 189 -4.23 -2.70 -2.72
CA ALA A 189 -4.71 -2.41 -4.06
C ALA A 189 -5.04 -3.68 -4.87
N LEU A 190 -4.12 -4.64 -4.91
CA LEU A 190 -4.32 -5.89 -5.64
C LEU A 190 -5.40 -6.76 -5.00
N HIS A 191 -5.50 -6.76 -3.67
CA HIS A 191 -6.59 -7.46 -2.98
C HIS A 191 -7.96 -6.85 -3.33
N HIS A 192 -8.06 -5.52 -3.40
CA HIS A 192 -9.27 -4.83 -3.84
C HIS A 192 -9.69 -5.24 -5.27
N LEU A 193 -8.73 -5.49 -6.15
CA LEU A 193 -8.94 -5.99 -7.52
C LEU A 193 -9.16 -7.51 -7.62
N GLY A 194 -9.21 -8.23 -6.49
CA GLY A 194 -9.52 -9.67 -6.44
C GLY A 194 -8.31 -10.62 -6.51
N TYR A 195 -7.08 -10.11 -6.45
CA TYR A 195 -5.89 -10.95 -6.39
C TYR A 195 -5.67 -11.55 -4.99
N THR A 196 -5.00 -12.71 -4.93
CA THR A 196 -4.80 -13.47 -3.68
C THR A 196 -3.32 -13.61 -3.30
N TYR A 197 -3.08 -13.65 -1.99
CA TYR A 197 -1.75 -13.79 -1.36
C TYR A 197 -1.50 -15.17 -0.74
N THR A 198 -2.35 -16.15 -1.06
CA THR A 198 -2.37 -17.43 -0.37
C THR A 198 -1.13 -18.25 -0.73
N TYR A 199 -0.22 -18.44 0.22
CA TYR A 199 1.00 -19.22 0.01
C TYR A 199 0.65 -20.65 -0.44
N GLY A 200 1.21 -21.08 -1.57
CA GLY A 200 0.95 -22.40 -2.16
C GLY A 200 -0.29 -22.49 -3.06
N ALA A 201 -1.02 -21.39 -3.28
CA ALA A 201 -2.04 -21.35 -4.32
C ALA A 201 -1.40 -21.57 -5.70
N PRO A 202 -1.98 -22.43 -6.56
CA PRO A 202 -1.46 -22.70 -7.90
C PRO A 202 -1.42 -21.41 -8.73
N THR A 203 -0.25 -21.06 -9.25
CA THR A 203 -0.08 -19.99 -10.24
C THR A 203 -0.35 -20.46 -11.67
N GLN A 204 -0.65 -21.75 -11.82
CA GLN A 204 -1.00 -22.43 -13.08
C GLN A 204 -2.32 -23.15 -12.87
N ASP A 205 -3.04 -23.39 -13.96
CA ASP A 205 -4.27 -24.16 -13.93
C ASP A 205 -4.01 -25.54 -13.34
N VAL A 206 -4.87 -25.97 -12.42
CA VAL A 206 -4.86 -27.35 -11.91
C VAL A 206 -5.83 -28.16 -12.76
N TYR A 207 -5.25 -29.02 -13.58
CA TYR A 207 -5.98 -29.95 -14.43
C TYR A 207 -6.48 -31.15 -13.62
N ASP A 208 -7.56 -31.77 -14.10
CA ASP A 208 -8.16 -32.92 -13.44
C ASP A 208 -7.23 -34.15 -13.41
N ILE A 209 -7.34 -34.95 -12.36
CA ILE A 209 -6.54 -36.17 -12.22
C ILE A 209 -7.15 -37.24 -13.13
N SER A 210 -6.34 -37.76 -14.05
CA SER A 210 -6.75 -38.84 -14.94
C SER A 210 -6.25 -40.18 -14.42
N ASP A 211 -7.15 -41.15 -14.27
CA ASP A 211 -6.79 -42.52 -13.90
C ASP A 211 -6.12 -43.25 -15.08
N ILE A 212 -5.20 -44.16 -14.76
CA ILE A 212 -4.45 -44.93 -15.75
C ILE A 212 -4.41 -46.40 -15.33
N ASN A 213 -4.81 -47.30 -16.24
CA ASN A 213 -4.67 -48.74 -16.05
C ASN A 213 -3.42 -49.24 -16.79
N ILE A 214 -2.54 -49.94 -16.09
CA ILE A 214 -1.30 -50.49 -16.64
C ILE A 214 -1.38 -52.02 -16.64
N PHE A 215 -1.27 -52.61 -17.81
CA PHE A 215 -1.28 -54.06 -18.02
C PHE A 215 0.10 -54.55 -18.43
N PRO A 216 0.51 -55.75 -17.99
CA PRO A 216 1.72 -56.39 -18.50
C PRO A 216 1.56 -56.76 -19.98
N ASP A 217 2.62 -56.59 -20.75
CA ASP A 217 2.72 -56.99 -22.17
C ASP A 217 4.08 -57.68 -22.41
N PRO A 218 4.26 -58.60 -23.38
CA PRO A 218 5.48 -59.39 -23.50
C PRO A 218 6.78 -58.58 -23.62
N ASN A 219 6.70 -57.36 -24.15
CA ASN A 219 7.84 -56.47 -24.34
C ASN A 219 7.76 -55.20 -23.49
N GLY A 220 6.91 -55.16 -22.46
CA GLY A 220 6.79 -54.01 -21.57
C GLY A 220 5.43 -53.88 -20.90
N PHE A 221 4.83 -52.70 -21.02
CA PHE A 221 3.53 -52.39 -20.43
C PHE A 221 2.61 -51.79 -21.47
N ARG A 222 1.34 -52.21 -21.44
CA ARG A 222 0.26 -51.59 -22.17
C ARG A 222 -0.53 -50.68 -21.24
N VAL A 223 -0.70 -49.44 -21.65
CA VAL A 223 -1.44 -48.43 -20.89
C VAL A 223 -2.82 -48.24 -21.50
N SER A 224 -3.85 -48.10 -20.67
CA SER A 224 -5.18 -47.68 -21.11
C SER A 224 -5.79 -46.67 -20.14
N PHE A 225 -6.59 -45.76 -20.67
CA PHE A 225 -7.28 -44.74 -19.90
C PHE A 225 -8.77 -45.13 -19.76
N PRO A 226 -9.32 -45.18 -18.53
CA PRO A 226 -10.73 -45.46 -18.31
C PRO A 226 -11.60 -44.27 -18.75
N ASN A 227 -11.07 -43.05 -18.67
CA ASN A 227 -11.73 -41.83 -19.12
C ASN A 227 -11.29 -41.46 -20.55
N ALA A 228 -12.17 -40.76 -21.28
CA ALA A 228 -11.83 -40.21 -22.58
C ALA A 228 -10.75 -39.12 -22.43
N MET A 229 -9.72 -39.21 -23.26
CA MET A 229 -8.64 -38.20 -23.33
C MET A 229 -8.96 -37.19 -24.44
N PRO A 230 -8.43 -35.95 -24.36
CA PRO A 230 -8.66 -34.91 -25.37
C PRO A 230 -8.37 -35.39 -26.81
N ASN A 231 -7.25 -36.11 -26.99
CA ASN A 231 -6.89 -36.72 -28.26
C ASN A 231 -6.98 -38.24 -28.23
N ASN A 232 -7.43 -38.82 -29.34
CA ASN A 232 -7.55 -40.27 -29.50
C ASN A 232 -6.16 -40.89 -29.69
N TYR A 233 -5.80 -41.92 -28.91
CA TYR A 233 -4.51 -42.61 -29.02
C TYR A 233 -4.16 -43.08 -30.44
N SER A 234 -5.17 -43.35 -31.27
CA SER A 234 -4.98 -43.78 -32.66
C SER A 234 -4.37 -42.71 -33.57
N THR A 235 -4.38 -41.43 -33.19
CA THR A 235 -3.78 -40.33 -33.97
C THR A 235 -2.34 -40.03 -33.57
N TYR A 236 -1.84 -40.65 -32.50
CA TYR A 236 -0.49 -40.41 -31.99
C TYR A 236 0.59 -41.01 -32.92
N LEU A 237 1.50 -40.16 -33.42
CA LEU A 237 2.62 -40.52 -34.30
C LEU A 237 2.18 -41.32 -35.55
N THR A 238 1.15 -40.83 -36.24
CA THR A 238 0.53 -41.52 -37.39
C THR A 238 1.09 -41.15 -38.75
N ASN A 239 1.89 -40.08 -38.87
CA ASN A 239 2.43 -39.67 -40.16
C ASN A 239 3.67 -40.49 -40.54
N PRO A 240 3.91 -40.74 -41.85
CA PRO A 240 5.09 -41.47 -42.32
C PRO A 240 6.43 -40.82 -41.93
N THR A 241 6.43 -39.52 -41.61
CA THR A 241 7.59 -38.74 -41.18
C THR A 241 7.74 -38.65 -39.67
N ASP A 242 6.77 -39.15 -38.90
CA ASP A 242 6.81 -39.07 -37.44
C ASP A 242 7.88 -40.01 -36.89
N PRO A 243 8.54 -39.64 -35.77
CA PRO A 243 9.49 -40.53 -35.12
C PRO A 243 8.77 -41.81 -34.67
N THR A 244 9.45 -42.95 -34.78
CA THR A 244 8.88 -44.27 -34.39
C THR A 244 8.60 -44.40 -32.89
N HIS A 245 9.15 -43.48 -32.09
CA HIS A 245 8.95 -43.39 -30.64
C HIS A 245 9.22 -41.97 -30.16
N HIS A 246 8.60 -41.57 -29.04
CA HIS A 246 8.94 -40.37 -28.30
C HIS A 246 9.60 -40.75 -26.98
N THR A 247 10.75 -40.15 -26.67
CA THR A 247 11.48 -40.45 -25.44
C THR A 247 11.10 -39.46 -24.34
N CYS A 248 10.40 -39.94 -23.32
CA CYS A 248 10.15 -39.21 -22.08
C CYS A 248 11.19 -39.56 -21.00
N ARG A 249 11.36 -38.67 -20.02
CA ARG A 249 12.23 -38.93 -18.86
C ARG A 249 11.38 -39.17 -17.62
N ILE A 250 11.64 -40.25 -16.89
CA ILE A 250 10.92 -40.57 -15.66
C ILE A 250 11.85 -40.41 -14.47
N LYS A 251 11.41 -39.64 -13.46
CA LYS A 251 12.13 -39.47 -12.19
C LYS A 251 11.24 -39.98 -11.05
N ARG A 252 11.79 -40.89 -10.23
CA ARG A 252 11.16 -41.28 -8.96
C ARG A 252 11.52 -40.27 -7.87
N PHE A 253 10.54 -39.84 -7.10
CA PHE A 253 10.75 -39.08 -5.88
C PHE A 253 9.79 -39.54 -4.78
N GLN A 254 10.11 -39.22 -3.53
CA GLN A 254 9.32 -39.58 -2.36
C GLN A 254 8.85 -38.31 -1.68
N LYS A 255 7.55 -38.25 -1.32
CA LYS A 255 6.97 -37.13 -0.56
C LYS A 255 6.17 -37.72 0.60
N GLY A 256 6.74 -37.66 1.79
CA GLY A 256 6.19 -38.36 2.96
C GLY A 256 6.36 -39.87 2.84
N ALA A 257 5.28 -40.63 3.05
CA ALA A 257 5.26 -42.08 2.91
C ALA A 257 5.09 -42.57 1.46
N ASP A 258 4.63 -41.68 0.56
CA ASP A 258 4.25 -42.06 -0.79
C ASP A 258 5.39 -41.82 -1.80
N PHE A 259 5.47 -42.74 -2.77
CA PHE A 259 6.36 -42.61 -3.94
C PHE A 259 5.59 -42.05 -5.12
N PHE A 260 6.22 -41.11 -5.82
CA PHE A 260 5.70 -40.46 -7.00
C PHE A 260 6.64 -40.69 -8.18
N LEU A 261 6.06 -40.78 -9.39
CA LEU A 261 6.79 -40.78 -10.65
C LEU A 261 6.48 -39.48 -11.39
N GLU A 262 7.51 -38.68 -11.62
CA GLU A 262 7.43 -37.48 -12.45
C GLU A 262 7.83 -37.84 -13.88
N ILE A 263 6.94 -37.62 -14.86
CA ILE A 263 7.26 -37.76 -16.28
C ILE A 263 7.57 -36.37 -16.85
N ARG A 264 8.77 -36.20 -17.40
CA ARG A 264 9.27 -34.94 -17.97
C ARG A 264 9.35 -35.04 -19.50
N SER A 265 9.28 -33.87 -20.14
CA SER A 265 9.30 -33.72 -21.61
C SER A 265 8.08 -34.35 -22.30
N VAL A 266 6.90 -34.13 -21.71
CA VAL A 266 5.63 -34.77 -22.10
C VAL A 266 4.76 -33.95 -23.06
N SER A 267 5.26 -32.84 -23.60
CA SER A 267 4.47 -31.91 -24.44
C SER A 267 3.75 -32.58 -25.62
N ASN A 268 4.31 -33.66 -26.17
CA ASN A 268 3.70 -34.40 -27.29
C ASN A 268 2.68 -35.46 -26.87
N ILE A 269 2.65 -35.86 -25.59
CA ILE A 269 1.77 -36.90 -25.06
C ILE A 269 0.72 -36.36 -24.08
N ILE A 270 0.82 -35.09 -23.68
CA ILE A 270 -0.01 -34.49 -22.64
C ILE A 270 -1.51 -34.63 -22.94
N ASP A 271 -1.95 -34.29 -24.16
CA ASP A 271 -3.35 -34.39 -24.59
C ASP A 271 -3.85 -35.83 -24.80
N PHE A 272 -2.95 -36.81 -24.76
CA PHE A 272 -3.27 -38.23 -24.90
C PHE A 272 -3.28 -38.95 -23.55
N TRP A 273 -2.63 -38.38 -22.53
CA TRP A 273 -2.38 -39.03 -21.23
C TRP A 273 -2.94 -38.23 -20.04
N SER A 274 -3.50 -37.04 -20.28
CA SER A 274 -4.11 -36.20 -19.26
C SER A 274 -5.31 -35.43 -19.82
N SER A 275 -6.20 -35.00 -18.91
CA SER A 275 -7.35 -34.16 -19.21
C SER A 275 -6.93 -32.71 -19.45
N ASP A 276 -7.62 -32.03 -20.38
CA ASP A 276 -7.52 -30.58 -20.60
C ASP A 276 -8.53 -29.80 -19.72
N ASN A 277 -9.36 -30.51 -18.94
CA ASN A 277 -10.32 -29.89 -18.05
C ASN A 277 -9.64 -29.28 -16.82
N VAL A 278 -9.82 -27.96 -16.65
CA VAL A 278 -9.29 -27.19 -15.52
C VAL A 278 -10.25 -27.30 -14.33
N VAL A 279 -9.82 -27.96 -13.26
CA VAL A 279 -10.59 -28.10 -12.01
C VAL A 279 -10.45 -26.86 -11.13
N THR A 280 -9.26 -26.25 -11.12
CA THR A 280 -9.01 -24.98 -10.43
C THR A 280 -8.30 -24.03 -11.38
N PRO A 281 -8.96 -22.94 -11.82
CA PRO A 281 -8.32 -21.92 -12.63
C PRO A 281 -7.12 -21.30 -11.91
N ALA A 282 -6.09 -20.96 -12.67
CA ALA A 282 -4.96 -20.20 -12.18
C ALA A 282 -5.44 -18.87 -11.61
N ILE A 283 -5.13 -18.64 -10.34
CA ILE A 283 -5.24 -17.30 -9.77
C ILE A 283 -3.81 -16.80 -9.63
N MET A 284 -3.50 -15.67 -10.24
CA MET A 284 -2.15 -15.12 -10.18
C MET A 284 -1.80 -14.79 -8.72
N ASN A 285 -0.94 -15.63 -8.14
CA ASN A 285 -0.55 -15.52 -6.75
C ASN A 285 0.57 -14.50 -6.59
N ILE A 286 0.47 -13.69 -5.55
CA ILE A 286 1.41 -12.60 -5.30
C ILE A 286 2.44 -13.07 -4.28
N SER A 287 3.57 -13.55 -4.76
CA SER A 287 4.62 -14.19 -3.95
C SER A 287 5.56 -13.20 -3.23
N GLY A 288 5.47 -11.90 -3.50
CA GLY A 288 6.31 -10.87 -2.90
C GLY A 288 6.25 -9.53 -3.64
N LEU A 289 7.09 -8.57 -3.24
CA LEU A 289 7.10 -7.21 -3.81
C LEU A 289 7.35 -7.20 -5.33
N GLY A 290 8.31 -7.98 -5.83
CA GLY A 290 8.57 -8.04 -7.27
C GLY A 290 7.37 -8.56 -8.08
N ALA A 291 6.68 -9.59 -7.56
CA ALA A 291 5.45 -10.09 -8.17
C ALA A 291 4.33 -9.04 -8.10
N ALA A 292 4.17 -8.36 -6.96
CA ALA A 292 3.17 -7.31 -6.79
C ALA A 292 3.38 -6.15 -7.78
N ILE A 293 4.63 -5.68 -7.94
CA ILE A 293 4.97 -4.64 -8.93
C ILE A 293 4.65 -5.12 -10.34
N ASN A 294 5.08 -6.34 -10.71
CA ASN A 294 4.84 -6.89 -12.04
C ASN A 294 3.33 -7.01 -12.37
N ILE A 295 2.52 -7.42 -11.40
CA ILE A 295 1.07 -7.53 -11.58
C ILE A 295 0.45 -6.13 -11.67
N ALA A 296 0.82 -5.23 -10.76
CA ALA A 296 0.33 -3.86 -10.74
C ALA A 296 0.63 -3.10 -12.04
N ARG A 297 1.81 -3.32 -12.65
CA ARG A 297 2.23 -2.68 -13.90
C ARG A 297 1.69 -3.36 -15.16
N ASN A 298 1.82 -4.69 -15.25
CA ASN A 298 1.67 -5.39 -16.52
C ASN A 298 0.36 -6.15 -16.67
N HIS A 299 -0.39 -6.34 -15.57
CA HIS A 299 -1.64 -7.11 -15.59
C HIS A 299 -2.82 -6.25 -15.15
N ALA A 300 -2.73 -5.65 -13.95
CA ALA A 300 -3.75 -4.77 -13.42
C ALA A 300 -3.64 -3.33 -13.95
N ASN A 301 -2.48 -2.92 -14.47
CA ASN A 301 -2.21 -1.62 -15.10
C ASN A 301 -2.54 -0.38 -14.26
N PHE A 302 -2.62 -0.49 -12.93
CA PHE A 302 -2.86 0.67 -12.06
C PHE A 302 -1.57 1.39 -11.65
N LEU A 303 -0.40 0.74 -11.75
CA LEU A 303 0.90 1.35 -11.44
C LEU A 303 1.61 1.76 -12.74
N THR A 304 1.60 3.06 -13.04
CA THR A 304 2.21 3.61 -14.27
C THR A 304 3.57 4.27 -13.97
N ASP A 305 4.32 4.65 -15.01
CA ASP A 305 5.55 5.44 -14.85
C ASP A 305 5.30 6.84 -14.24
N LEU A 306 4.07 7.34 -14.30
CA LEU A 306 3.68 8.58 -13.62
C LEU A 306 3.52 8.40 -12.11
N ASP A 307 3.15 7.19 -11.67
CA ASP A 307 2.99 6.89 -10.25
C ASP A 307 4.33 6.53 -9.60
N LEU A 308 5.09 5.66 -10.27
CA LEU A 308 6.41 5.22 -9.84
C LEU A 308 7.25 5.02 -11.09
N PRO A 309 8.40 5.69 -11.25
CA PRO A 309 9.29 5.46 -12.39
C PRO A 309 9.76 4.00 -12.47
N SER A 310 9.69 3.38 -13.64
CA SER A 310 10.09 1.97 -13.85
C SER A 310 11.55 1.67 -13.54
N ASP A 311 12.45 2.66 -13.61
CA ASP A 311 13.85 2.51 -13.20
C ASP A 311 14.01 2.32 -11.68
N SER A 312 13.02 2.74 -10.88
CA SER A 312 12.97 2.51 -9.43
C SER A 312 12.62 1.07 -9.06
N ASP A 313 11.98 0.31 -9.95
CA ASP A 313 11.54 -1.06 -9.65
C ASP A 313 12.71 -1.98 -9.32
N ASN A 314 13.79 -1.90 -10.11
CA ASN A 314 14.98 -2.72 -9.88
C ASN A 314 15.65 -2.37 -8.55
N VAL A 315 15.78 -1.07 -8.25
CA VAL A 315 16.31 -0.57 -6.97
C VAL A 315 15.50 -1.16 -5.82
N ILE A 316 14.18 -1.00 -5.85
CA ILE A 316 13.25 -1.41 -4.80
C ILE A 316 13.31 -2.93 -4.57
N GLN A 317 13.32 -3.72 -5.64
CA GLN A 317 13.37 -5.18 -5.54
C GLN A 317 14.71 -5.66 -4.96
N ILE A 318 15.84 -5.12 -5.43
CA ILE A 318 17.17 -5.49 -4.93
C ILE A 318 17.32 -5.09 -3.47
N VAL A 319 16.91 -3.87 -3.12
CA VAL A 319 16.83 -3.38 -1.75
C VAL A 319 16.01 -4.35 -0.89
N ARG A 320 14.79 -4.72 -1.31
CA ARG A 320 13.94 -5.59 -0.50
C ARG A 320 14.53 -6.99 -0.31
N ASN A 321 15.08 -7.59 -1.37
CA ASN A 321 15.63 -8.93 -1.33
C ASN A 321 16.90 -9.03 -0.48
N ASN A 322 17.72 -7.98 -0.48
CA ASN A 322 19.06 -8.02 0.12
C ASN A 322 19.18 -7.33 1.46
N LEU A 323 18.38 -6.29 1.74
CA LEU A 323 18.49 -5.57 3.01
C LEU A 323 17.94 -6.37 4.20
N ILE A 324 17.03 -7.34 3.97
CA ILE A 324 16.58 -8.28 5.01
C ILE A 324 17.75 -9.20 5.46
N HIS A 325 18.73 -9.40 4.59
CA HIS A 325 19.91 -10.23 4.82
C HIS A 325 21.20 -9.45 4.51
N LEU A 326 21.26 -8.19 4.97
CA LEU A 326 22.34 -7.27 4.61
C LEU A 326 23.71 -7.88 4.96
N SER A 327 24.39 -8.36 3.92
CA SER A 327 25.70 -8.97 3.98
C SER A 327 26.67 -8.19 3.10
N ASN A 328 27.97 -8.39 3.28
CA ASN A 328 28.97 -7.77 2.40
C ASN A 328 28.76 -8.16 0.93
N ASN A 329 28.21 -9.34 0.65
CA ASN A 329 27.89 -9.77 -0.71
C ASN A 329 26.68 -9.02 -1.28
N ALA A 330 25.64 -8.80 -0.46
CA ALA A 330 24.47 -8.02 -0.84
C ALA A 330 24.84 -6.58 -1.26
N LEU A 331 25.82 -5.96 -0.60
CA LEU A 331 26.28 -4.61 -0.96
C LEU A 331 26.98 -4.52 -2.33
N LEU A 332 27.46 -5.64 -2.85
CA LEU A 332 28.09 -5.74 -4.17
C LEU A 332 27.10 -6.00 -5.30
N GLU A 333 25.81 -6.23 -4.99
CA GLU A 333 24.80 -6.41 -6.03
C GLU A 333 24.60 -5.15 -6.85
N ASN A 334 24.43 -5.34 -8.16
CA ASN A 334 24.29 -4.27 -9.12
C ASN A 334 22.85 -3.75 -9.14
N VAL A 335 22.70 -2.45 -8.91
CA VAL A 335 21.46 -1.70 -9.01
C VAL A 335 21.48 -0.84 -10.26
N SER A 336 20.46 -0.98 -11.09
CA SER A 336 20.28 -0.12 -12.28
C SER A 336 19.58 1.18 -11.88
N THR A 337 20.15 2.31 -12.31
CA THR A 337 19.60 3.65 -12.12
C THR A 337 19.50 4.35 -13.46
N SER A 338 18.77 5.46 -13.53
CA SER A 338 18.76 6.36 -14.70
C SER A 338 20.17 6.80 -15.16
N SER A 339 21.13 6.90 -14.23
CA SER A 339 22.53 7.24 -14.50
C SER A 339 23.43 6.05 -14.89
N GLY A 340 22.88 4.84 -14.99
CA GLY A 340 23.62 3.60 -15.24
C GLY A 340 23.63 2.66 -14.04
N THR A 341 24.45 1.61 -14.11
CA THR A 341 24.54 0.57 -13.08
C THR A 341 25.58 0.92 -12.03
N ILE A 342 25.19 0.88 -10.75
CA ILE A 342 26.08 1.06 -9.59
C ILE A 342 25.90 -0.08 -8.59
N THR A 343 26.76 -0.19 -7.58
CA THR A 343 26.53 -1.18 -6.50
C THR A 343 25.46 -0.70 -5.52
N LEU A 344 24.78 -1.63 -4.87
CA LEU A 344 23.83 -1.32 -3.78
C LEU A 344 24.51 -0.52 -2.66
N GLY A 345 25.78 -0.84 -2.35
CA GLY A 345 26.56 -0.11 -1.36
C GLY A 345 26.81 1.36 -1.74
N ASP A 346 27.06 1.64 -3.02
CA ASP A 346 27.22 3.02 -3.52
C ASP A 346 25.89 3.77 -3.53
N PHE A 347 24.81 3.08 -3.94
CA PHE A 347 23.46 3.64 -3.91
C PHE A 347 23.06 4.09 -2.50
N ILE A 348 23.25 3.23 -1.49
CA ILE A 348 22.88 3.52 -0.10
C ILE A 348 23.68 4.70 0.48
N LYS A 349 24.92 4.93 0.01
CA LYS A 349 25.75 6.06 0.45
C LYS A 349 25.31 7.39 -0.17
N ASP A 350 24.69 7.36 -1.34
CA ASP A 350 24.19 8.55 -2.01
C ASP A 350 22.84 8.99 -1.43
N LYS A 351 22.88 10.01 -0.57
CA LYS A 351 21.66 10.55 0.05
C LYS A 351 20.64 11.06 -0.96
N ASN A 352 21.05 11.61 -2.10
CA ASN A 352 20.13 12.14 -3.09
C ASN A 352 19.33 11.00 -3.74
N LYS A 353 20.01 9.93 -4.15
CA LYS A 353 19.34 8.74 -4.72
C LYS A 353 18.38 8.09 -3.73
N VAL A 354 18.77 8.05 -2.45
CA VAL A 354 17.92 7.51 -1.38
C VAL A 354 16.70 8.41 -1.15
N SER A 355 16.86 9.74 -1.08
CA SER A 355 15.74 10.66 -0.91
C SER A 355 14.78 10.62 -2.10
N ASP A 356 15.29 10.56 -3.33
CA ASP A 356 14.47 10.47 -4.54
C ASP A 356 13.61 9.19 -4.54
N THR A 357 14.19 8.08 -4.06
CA THR A 357 13.47 6.80 -3.93
C THR A 357 12.38 6.90 -2.87
N ILE A 358 12.68 7.49 -1.71
CA ILE A 358 11.70 7.66 -0.63
C ILE A 358 10.54 8.55 -1.12
N LEU A 359 10.86 9.67 -1.79
CA LEU A 359 9.87 10.60 -2.32
C LEU A 359 8.97 9.91 -3.34
N SER A 360 9.56 9.27 -4.36
CA SER A 360 8.81 8.59 -5.43
C SER A 360 7.89 7.50 -4.90
N ILE A 361 8.37 6.69 -3.95
CA ILE A 361 7.54 5.65 -3.33
C ILE A 361 6.41 6.29 -2.51
N THR A 362 6.69 7.36 -1.78
CA THR A 362 5.68 8.00 -0.94
C THR A 362 4.58 8.65 -1.80
N GLU A 363 4.95 9.29 -2.91
CA GLU A 363 4.01 9.82 -3.90
C GLU A 363 3.16 8.71 -4.53
N ALA A 364 3.78 7.58 -4.91
CA ALA A 364 3.06 6.40 -5.42
C ALA A 364 2.05 5.87 -4.41
N ILE A 365 2.45 5.72 -3.13
CA ILE A 365 1.57 5.28 -2.04
C ILE A 365 0.37 6.21 -1.90
N ASN A 366 0.61 7.52 -1.88
CA ASN A 366 -0.45 8.51 -1.75
C ASN A 366 -1.44 8.44 -2.93
N SER A 367 -0.93 8.39 -4.17
CA SER A 367 -1.73 8.27 -5.40
C SER A 367 -2.63 7.04 -5.37
N ILE A 368 -2.07 5.87 -5.02
CA ILE A 368 -2.81 4.60 -4.98
C ILE A 368 -3.92 4.63 -3.93
N TYR A 369 -3.65 5.14 -2.72
CA TYR A 369 -4.66 5.22 -1.67
C TYR A 369 -5.74 6.26 -1.93
N ILE A 370 -5.43 7.37 -2.60
CA ILE A 370 -6.43 8.32 -3.08
C ILE A 370 -7.36 7.64 -4.09
N ARG A 371 -6.81 6.86 -5.03
CA ARG A 371 -7.61 6.09 -6.00
C ARG A 371 -8.48 5.02 -5.33
N LEU A 372 -7.93 4.30 -4.35
CA LEU A 372 -8.69 3.35 -3.53
C LEU A 372 -9.85 4.00 -2.76
N SER A 373 -9.58 5.11 -2.06
CA SER A 373 -10.60 5.82 -1.24
C SER A 373 -11.72 6.47 -2.08
N THR A 374 -11.48 6.69 -3.37
CA THR A 374 -12.44 7.23 -4.34
C THR A 374 -13.03 6.16 -5.27
N ASN A 375 -12.66 4.88 -5.13
CA ASN A 375 -13.05 3.78 -6.02
C ASN A 375 -12.71 4.04 -7.51
N THR A 376 -11.53 4.59 -7.78
CA THR A 376 -11.02 4.90 -9.13
C THR A 376 -9.77 4.10 -9.50
N LEU A 377 -9.50 3.02 -8.77
CA LEU A 377 -8.32 2.16 -8.99
C LEU A 377 -8.40 1.39 -10.31
#